data_AF-A0A857GND3-F1
#
_entry.id   AF-A0A857GND3-F1
#
_cell.length_a   1.000
_cell.length_b   1.000
_cell.length_c   1.000
_cell.angle_alpha   90.00
_cell.angle_beta   90.00
_cell.angle_gamma   90.00
#
_symmetry.space_group_name_H-M   'P 1'
#
loop_
_entity.id
_entity.type
_entity.pdbx_description
1 polymer ?
#
loop_
_entity_poly.entity_id
_entity_poly.type
_entity_poly.pdbx_seq_one_letter_code
_entity_poly.pdbx_strand_id
1 'polypeptide(L)'
;MAKTWKAWRPNEDRLIAARYADGVLASDIAEELGRTPEAVRTRAKELGVKHPRHNSKLAIAGFESRRGKSLADIAKNYSRRKLSRTDLAADIGIHYATLKRFLPAEIWDSWPRMTVGRQLSCEQRRA
;
A
#
# COMPACT_ATOMS: atom_id res chain seq x y z
N MET A 1 -5.89 -37.55 -19.11
CA MET A 1 -6.81 -36.41 -19.31
C MET A 1 -5.97 -35.18 -19.62
N ALA A 2 -6.12 -34.58 -20.81
CA ALA A 2 -5.35 -33.40 -21.18
C ALA A 2 -5.82 -32.20 -20.34
N LYS A 3 -4.88 -31.59 -19.59
CA LYS A 3 -5.15 -30.39 -18.79
C LYS A 3 -5.30 -29.22 -19.76
N THR A 4 -6.52 -28.92 -20.20
CA THR A 4 -6.82 -27.77 -21.07
C THR A 4 -6.58 -26.48 -20.30
N TRP A 5 -5.42 -25.84 -20.53
CA TRP A 5 -5.13 -24.53 -19.96
C TRP A 5 -6.06 -23.50 -20.62
N LYS A 6 -6.97 -22.93 -19.83
CA LYS A 6 -7.85 -21.86 -20.30
C LYS A 6 -6.99 -20.63 -20.58
N ALA A 7 -6.89 -20.23 -21.86
CA ALA A 7 -6.13 -19.07 -22.29
C ALA A 7 -6.60 -17.79 -21.56
N TRP A 8 -5.68 -16.86 -21.31
CA TRP A 8 -5.98 -15.55 -20.74
C TRP A 8 -6.62 -14.65 -21.80
N ARG A 9 -7.74 -14.03 -21.47
CA ARG A 9 -8.43 -13.06 -22.33
C ARG A 9 -7.86 -11.66 -22.09
N PRO A 10 -7.83 -10.78 -23.11
CA PRO A 10 -7.39 -9.39 -22.93
C PRO A 10 -8.13 -8.62 -21.83
N ASN A 11 -9.41 -8.93 -21.61
CA ASN A 11 -10.20 -8.34 -20.53
C ASN A 11 -9.74 -8.82 -19.14
N GLU A 12 -9.34 -10.09 -19.01
CA GLU A 12 -8.75 -10.62 -17.77
C GLU A 12 -7.40 -9.93 -17.49
N ASP A 13 -6.57 -9.75 -18.52
CA ASP A 13 -5.28 -9.06 -18.38
C ASP A 13 -5.43 -7.60 -17.94
N ARG A 14 -6.39 -6.87 -18.51
CA ARG A 14 -6.71 -5.49 -18.09
C ARG A 14 -7.19 -5.43 -16.65
N LEU A 15 -8.04 -6.37 -16.25
CA LEU A 15 -8.56 -6.45 -14.88
C LEU A 15 -7.44 -6.77 -13.89
N ILE A 16 -6.58 -7.74 -14.20
CA ILE A 16 -5.39 -8.06 -13.39
C ILE A 16 -4.50 -6.83 -13.30
N ALA A 17 -4.18 -6.18 -14.42
CA ALA A 17 -3.28 -5.02 -14.42
C ALA A 17 -3.81 -3.87 -13.56
N ALA A 18 -5.10 -3.54 -13.66
CA ALA A 18 -5.73 -2.49 -12.86
C ALA A 18 -5.79 -2.87 -11.37
N ARG A 19 -6.44 -3.99 -11.06
CA ARG A 19 -6.69 -4.42 -9.66
C ARG A 19 -5.40 -4.70 -8.91
N TYR A 20 -4.43 -5.34 -9.57
CA TYR A 20 -3.15 -5.68 -8.94
C TYR A 20 -2.28 -4.44 -8.71
N ALA A 21 -2.36 -3.43 -9.59
CA ALA A 21 -1.71 -2.14 -9.39
C ALA A 21 -2.38 -1.33 -8.26
N ASP A 22 -3.70 -1.44 -8.11
CA ASP A 22 -4.47 -0.82 -7.02
C ASP A 22 -4.21 -1.46 -5.65
N GLY A 23 -3.52 -2.61 -5.62
CA GLY A 23 -3.17 -3.32 -4.39
C GLY A 23 -4.24 -4.29 -3.90
N VAL A 24 -5.13 -4.73 -4.79
CA VAL A 24 -6.06 -5.83 -4.51
C VAL A 24 -5.27 -7.14 -4.47
N LEU A 25 -5.62 -8.01 -3.52
CA LEU A 25 -4.94 -9.28 -3.35
C LEU A 25 -5.20 -10.20 -4.55
N ALA A 26 -4.19 -11.00 -4.90
CA ALA A 26 -4.33 -12.01 -5.95
C ALA A 26 -5.43 -13.04 -5.65
N SER A 27 -5.78 -13.26 -4.37
CA SER A 27 -6.89 -14.10 -3.95
C SER A 27 -8.23 -13.57 -4.43
N ASP A 28 -8.47 -12.28 -4.25
CA ASP A 28 -9.76 -11.65 -4.52
C ASP A 28 -9.96 -11.53 -6.04
N ILE A 29 -8.89 -11.17 -6.75
CA ILE A 29 -8.87 -11.15 -8.23
C ILE A 29 -9.10 -12.57 -8.79
N ALA A 30 -8.52 -13.59 -8.15
CA ALA A 30 -8.69 -14.98 -8.58
C ALA A 30 -10.13 -15.47 -8.37
N GLU A 31 -10.78 -15.06 -7.28
CA GLU A 31 -12.20 -15.33 -7.03
C GLU A 31 -13.09 -14.66 -8.11
N GLU A 32 -12.83 -13.40 -8.45
CA GLU A 32 -13.54 -12.65 -9.50
C GLU A 32 -13.38 -13.30 -10.89
N LEU A 33 -12.21 -13.88 -11.19
CA LEU A 33 -11.90 -14.49 -12.49
C LEU A 33 -12.16 -16.00 -12.56
N GLY A 34 -12.49 -16.65 -11.44
CA GLY A 34 -12.58 -18.12 -11.34
C GLY A 34 -11.24 -18.81 -11.66
N ARG A 35 -10.13 -18.22 -11.21
CA ARG A 35 -8.76 -18.72 -11.41
C ARG A 35 -8.11 -19.02 -10.06
N THR A 36 -6.87 -19.50 -10.09
CA THR A 36 -6.09 -19.65 -8.86
C THR A 36 -5.30 -18.36 -8.57
N PRO A 37 -5.05 -18.02 -7.29
CA PRO A 37 -4.23 -16.86 -6.93
C PRO A 37 -2.81 -16.95 -7.51
N GLU A 38 -2.27 -18.16 -7.61
CA GLU A 38 -0.98 -18.44 -8.24
C GLU A 38 -0.96 -18.05 -9.72
N ALA A 39 -2.01 -18.41 -10.47
CA ALA A 39 -2.12 -18.08 -11.88
C ALA A 39 -2.19 -16.56 -12.08
N VAL A 40 -2.93 -15.84 -11.23
CA VAL A 40 -3.00 -14.38 -11.25
C VAL A 40 -1.63 -13.75 -10.96
N ARG A 41 -0.89 -14.24 -9.96
CA ARG A 41 0.46 -13.75 -9.65
C ARG A 41 1.44 -13.96 -10.82
N THR A 42 1.42 -15.14 -11.41
CA THR A 42 2.26 -15.46 -12.58
C THR A 42 1.90 -14.56 -13.74
N ARG A 43 0.61 -14.37 -14.02
CA ARG A 43 0.15 -13.50 -15.10
C ARG A 43 0.50 -12.04 -14.87
N ALA A 44 0.33 -11.53 -13.65
CA ALA A 44 0.75 -10.17 -13.28
C ALA A 44 2.27 -9.97 -13.50
N LYS A 45 3.09 -10.99 -13.20
CA LYS A 45 4.54 -10.96 -13.48
C LYS A 45 4.85 -10.93 -14.98
N GLU A 46 4.13 -11.72 -15.79
CA GLU A 46 4.25 -11.71 -17.26
C GLU A 46 3.84 -10.34 -17.85
N LEU A 47 2.81 -9.71 -17.28
CA LEU A 47 2.36 -8.37 -17.66
C LEU A 47 3.27 -7.25 -17.10
N GLY A 48 4.26 -7.58 -16.27
CA GLY A 48 5.18 -6.61 -15.66
C GLY A 48 4.56 -5.76 -14.54
N VAL A 49 3.37 -6.13 -14.05
CA VAL A 49 2.63 -5.36 -13.04
C VAL A 49 3.10 -5.74 -11.65
N LYS A 50 3.47 -4.73 -10.84
CA LYS A 50 3.95 -4.93 -9.48
C LYS A 50 2.90 -4.49 -8.47
N HIS A 51 2.65 -5.35 -7.49
CA HIS A 51 1.78 -5.02 -6.39
C HIS A 51 2.40 -3.88 -5.55
N PRO A 52 1.63 -2.85 -5.14
CA PRO A 52 2.14 -1.70 -4.38
C PRO A 52 2.83 -2.11 -3.07
N ARG A 53 2.39 -3.21 -2.43
CA ARG A 53 3.09 -3.82 -1.27
C ARG A 53 4.59 -4.07 -1.49
N HIS A 54 4.99 -4.38 -2.73
CA HIS A 54 6.38 -4.63 -3.11
C HIS A 54 7.03 -3.47 -3.85
N ASN A 55 6.28 -2.39 -4.11
CA ASN A 55 6.77 -1.20 -4.78
C ASN A 55 6.25 0.05 -4.04
N SER A 56 7.07 0.54 -3.13
CA SER A 56 6.72 1.66 -2.26
C SER A 56 6.38 2.93 -3.04
N LYS A 57 6.95 3.13 -4.23
CA LYS A 57 6.61 4.27 -5.10
C LYS A 57 5.17 4.18 -5.61
N LEU A 58 4.72 2.99 -6.01
CA LEU A 58 3.33 2.76 -6.41
C LEU A 58 2.38 2.86 -5.23
N ALA A 59 2.76 2.34 -4.05
CA ALA A 59 1.96 2.48 -2.84
C ALA A 59 1.73 3.95 -2.46
N ILE A 60 2.79 4.77 -2.53
CA ILE A 60 2.68 6.21 -2.28
C ILE A 60 1.80 6.88 -3.35
N ALA A 61 2.04 6.65 -4.63
CA ALA A 61 1.27 7.26 -5.71
C ALA A 61 -0.22 6.90 -5.65
N GLY A 62 -0.55 5.64 -5.33
CA GLY A 62 -1.92 5.19 -5.13
C GLY A 62 -2.56 5.83 -3.89
N PHE A 63 -1.79 6.02 -2.82
CA PHE A 63 -2.27 6.71 -1.63
C PHE A 63 -2.52 8.21 -1.85
N GLU A 64 -1.61 8.89 -2.56
CA GLU A 64 -1.77 10.29 -2.97
C GLU A 64 -3.03 10.46 -3.84
N SER A 65 -3.23 9.54 -4.79
CA SER A 65 -4.41 9.52 -5.67
C SER A 65 -5.72 9.32 -4.89
N ARG A 66 -5.76 8.36 -3.94
CA ARG A 66 -6.94 8.12 -3.09
C ARG A 66 -7.27 9.27 -2.14
N ARG A 67 -6.26 9.99 -1.64
CA ARG A 67 -6.43 11.13 -0.71
C ARG A 67 -6.61 12.46 -1.44
N GLY A 68 -6.24 12.54 -2.72
CA GLY A 68 -6.26 13.76 -3.53
C GLY A 68 -5.29 14.83 -3.04
N LYS A 69 -4.23 14.45 -2.31
CA LYS A 69 -3.25 15.36 -1.68
C LYS A 69 -1.85 14.79 -1.81
N SER A 70 -0.85 15.66 -1.85
CA SER A 70 0.56 15.25 -1.82
C SER A 70 0.89 14.57 -0.49
N LEU A 71 1.78 13.57 -0.54
CA LEU A 71 2.31 12.90 0.64
C LEU A 71 2.83 13.88 1.69
N ALA A 72 3.44 15.00 1.27
CA ALA A 72 3.95 16.04 2.17
C ALA A 72 2.82 16.73 2.96
N ASP A 73 1.71 17.05 2.30
CA ASP A 73 0.56 17.70 2.96
C ASP A 73 -0.16 16.74 3.91
N ILE A 74 -0.24 15.47 3.52
CA ILE A 74 -0.79 14.42 4.38
C ILE A 74 0.09 14.27 5.63
N ALA A 75 1.42 14.20 5.46
CA ALA A 75 2.36 14.14 6.58
C ALA A 75 2.24 15.34 7.52
N LYS A 76 2.12 16.56 6.99
CA LYS A 76 1.87 17.78 7.79
C LYS A 76 0.57 17.67 8.59
N ASN A 77 -0.50 17.14 7.99
CA ASN A 77 -1.78 16.95 8.69
C ASN A 77 -1.65 15.93 9.85
N TYR A 78 -0.95 14.81 9.63
CA TYR A 78 -0.70 13.81 10.67
C TYR A 78 0.13 14.38 11.83
N SER A 79 1.17 15.16 11.51
CA SER A 79 2.00 15.84 12.52
C SER A 79 1.16 16.80 13.37
N ARG A 80 0.30 17.64 12.75
CA ARG A 80 -0.62 18.54 13.47
C ARG A 80 -1.58 17.79 14.39
N ARG A 81 -2.03 16.60 13.99
CA ARG A 81 -2.91 15.73 14.78
C ARG A 81 -2.16 14.89 15.83
N LYS A 82 -0.84 15.04 15.95
CA LYS A 82 0.03 14.25 16.84
C LYS A 82 -0.04 12.73 16.60
N LEU A 83 -0.44 12.32 15.39
CA LEU A 83 -0.41 10.92 14.95
C LEU A 83 1.03 10.48 14.70
N SER A 84 1.32 9.18 14.83
CA SER A 84 2.67 8.70 14.63
C SER A 84 3.01 8.55 13.15
N ARG A 85 4.31 8.63 12.85
CA ARG A 85 4.83 8.33 11.50
C ARG A 85 4.55 6.88 11.11
N THR A 86 4.52 6.00 12.10
CA THR A 86 4.18 4.58 11.93
C THR A 86 2.74 4.42 11.48
N ASP A 87 1.82 5.23 12.01
CA ASP A 87 0.41 5.22 11.58
C ASP A 87 0.29 5.65 10.12
N LEU A 88 0.99 6.73 9.72
CA LEU A 88 1.00 7.15 8.31
C LEU A 88 1.59 6.05 7.42
N ALA A 89 2.68 5.41 7.84
CA ALA A 89 3.30 4.33 7.08
C ALA A 89 2.38 3.11 6.95
N ALA A 90 1.67 2.75 8.02
CA ALA A 90 0.69 1.68 8.04
C ALA A 90 -0.50 1.97 7.12
N ASP A 91 -1.02 3.20 7.13
CA ASP A 91 -2.12 3.64 6.25
C ASP A 91 -1.75 3.58 4.75
N ILE A 92 -0.47 3.82 4.42
CA ILE A 92 0.05 3.68 3.06
C ILE A 92 0.37 2.21 2.72
N GLY A 93 0.59 1.37 3.74
CA GLY A 93 1.02 -0.03 3.58
C GLY A 93 2.52 -0.18 3.29
N ILE A 94 3.35 0.77 3.74
CA ILE A 94 4.81 0.74 3.59
C ILE A 94 5.51 0.73 4.95
N HIS A 95 6.76 0.29 4.97
CA HIS A 95 7.57 0.38 6.18
C HIS A 95 7.97 1.84 6.47
N TYR A 96 8.02 2.26 7.74
CA TYR A 96 8.30 3.67 8.11
C TYR A 96 9.68 4.16 7.66
N ALA A 97 10.68 3.27 7.60
CA ALA A 97 12.02 3.61 7.10
C ALA A 97 11.99 3.99 5.61
N THR A 98 11.07 3.40 4.85
CA THR A 98 10.83 3.74 3.46
C THR A 98 10.16 5.10 3.36
N LEU A 99 9.14 5.36 4.19
CA LEU A 99 8.45 6.65 4.26
C LEU A 99 9.45 7.81 4.47
N LYS A 100 10.47 7.62 5.32
CA LYS A 100 11.55 8.62 5.53
C LYS A 100 12.27 9.04 4.25
N ARG A 101 12.44 8.11 3.29
CA ARG A 101 13.18 8.38 2.04
C ARG A 101 12.39 9.25 1.06
N PHE A 102 11.07 9.30 1.21
CA PHE A 102 10.16 10.03 0.31
C PHE A 102 9.67 11.36 0.89
N LEU A 103 9.92 11.61 2.18
CA LEU A 103 9.52 12.85 2.84
C LEU A 103 10.70 13.84 2.92
N PRO A 104 10.44 15.15 2.76
CA PRO A 104 11.42 16.20 3.08
C PRO A 104 11.89 16.09 4.53
N ALA A 105 13.20 16.31 4.75
CA ALA A 105 13.80 16.25 6.08
C ALA A 105 13.13 17.22 7.07
N GLU A 106 12.75 18.42 6.63
CA GLU A 106 12.05 19.41 7.44
C GLU A 106 10.76 18.87 8.07
N ILE A 107 9.92 18.20 7.28
CA ILE A 107 8.66 17.61 7.75
C ILE A 107 8.96 16.42 8.67
N TRP A 108 9.98 15.63 8.31
CA TRP A 108 10.40 14.47 9.10
C TRP A 108 10.93 14.88 10.48
N ASP A 109 11.68 15.96 10.58
CA ASP A 109 12.31 16.40 11.84
C ASP A 109 11.34 17.20 12.72
N SER A 110 10.40 17.94 12.11
CA SER A 110 9.35 18.70 12.81
C SER A 110 8.29 17.81 13.49
N TRP A 111 8.27 16.50 13.22
CA TRP A 111 7.25 15.62 13.79
C TRP A 111 7.37 15.48 15.33
N PRO A 112 6.26 15.54 16.08
CA PRO A 112 6.27 15.38 17.53
C PRO A 112 6.92 14.05 17.98
N ARG A 113 7.83 14.13 18.96
CA ARG A 113 8.49 12.96 19.58
C ARG A 113 7.57 12.14 20.49
N MET A 114 6.55 12.80 21.05
CA MET A 114 5.51 12.22 21.91
C MET A 114 4.18 12.21 21.15
N THR A 115 3.85 11.09 20.54
CA THR A 115 2.64 10.91 19.71
C THR A 115 1.51 10.34 20.55
N VAL A 116 0.26 10.51 20.10
CA VAL A 116 -0.94 10.03 20.80
C VAL A 116 -0.84 8.53 21.11
N GLY A 117 -0.38 7.70 20.18
CA GLY A 117 -0.18 6.26 20.42
C GLY A 117 0.88 5.95 21.49
N ARG A 118 1.91 6.80 21.62
CA ARG A 118 2.95 6.65 22.66
C ARG A 118 2.45 7.09 24.03
N GLN A 119 1.57 8.10 24.06
CA GLN A 119 0.86 8.52 25.28
C GLN A 119 -0.08 7.40 25.75
N LEU A 120 -0.92 6.86 24.85
CA LEU A 120 -1.82 5.74 25.14
C LEU A 120 -1.09 4.48 25.62
N SER A 121 0.06 4.15 25.02
CA SER A 121 0.89 3.01 25.44
C SER A 121 1.60 3.23 26.80
N CYS A 122 1.90 4.47 27.17
CA CYS A 122 2.38 4.80 28.51
C CYS A 122 1.24 4.71 29.54
N GLU A 123 0.04 5.17 29.18
CA GLU A 123 -1.15 5.07 30.03
C GLU A 123 -1.55 3.60 30.29
N GLN A 124 -1.57 2.76 29.26
CA GLN A 124 -1.86 1.32 29.39
C GLN A 124 -0.86 0.54 30.26
N ARG A 125 0.39 1.01 30.39
CA ARG A 125 1.40 0.37 31.26
C ARG A 125 1.35 0.84 32.72
N ARG A 126 0.62 1.91 32.99
CA ARG A 126 0.51 2.52 34.32
C ARG A 126 -0.77 2.10 35.06
N ALA A 127 -1.76 1.56 34.33
CA ALA A 127 -2.97 0.93 34.85
C ALA A 127 -2.70 -0.53 35.21
#